data_AF-A0A7Y2UD73-F1
#
_entry.id   AF-A0A7Y2UD73-F1
#
_cell.length_a   1.000
_cell.length_b   1.000
_cell.length_c   1.000
_cell.angle_alpha   90.00
_cell.angle_beta   90.00
_cell.angle_gamma   90.00
#
_symmetry.space_group_name_H-M   'P 1'
#
loop_
_entity.id
_entity.type
_entity.pdbx_description
1 polymer ?
#
loop_
_entity_poly.entity_id
_entity_poly.type
_entity_poly.pdbx_seq_one_letter_code
_entity_poly.pdbx_strand_id
1 'polypeptide(L)'
;MNAEVAKSGADNGLAISTRKLNLWYGTFQALFDIDLDIKEGMITSMIGPSGCGKSTFLRTVNRINERLDYVRISGAIDVMGENIFGPDVELLQVRKQVGMVFQRPNPLPLSIRDNVLFGHNIHGEGSKSDDASKDEIVE
;
A
#
# COMPACT_ATOMS: atom_id res chain seq x y z
N MET A 1 -32.50 10.45 -13.48
CA MET A 1 -31.28 10.83 -14.20
C MET A 1 -30.27 9.73 -13.92
N ASN A 2 -30.20 8.75 -14.82
CA ASN A 2 -29.47 7.51 -14.60
C ASN A 2 -28.04 7.72 -15.09
N ALA A 3 -27.08 7.65 -14.18
CA ALA A 3 -25.68 7.51 -14.55
C ALA A 3 -25.38 6.01 -14.65
N GLU A 4 -25.22 5.53 -15.88
CA GLU A 4 -24.74 4.19 -16.17
C GLU A 4 -23.32 4.02 -15.62
N VAL A 5 -23.17 3.08 -14.69
CA VAL A 5 -21.86 2.54 -14.32
C VAL A 5 -21.51 1.49 -15.37
N ALA A 6 -20.46 1.76 -16.15
CA ALA A 6 -19.92 0.81 -17.10
C ALA A 6 -19.58 -0.52 -16.39
N LYS A 7 -20.31 -1.59 -16.73
CA LYS A 7 -19.99 -2.96 -16.31
C LYS A 7 -18.84 -3.47 -17.17
N SER A 8 -17.66 -3.57 -16.57
CA SER A 8 -16.51 -4.26 -17.14
C SER A 8 -15.93 -5.22 -16.10
N GLY A 9 -16.14 -6.53 -16.33
CA GLY A 9 -15.19 -7.61 -16.05
C GLY A 9 -14.96 -8.05 -14.59
N ALA A 10 -15.36 -9.30 -14.31
CA ALA A 10 -15.00 -10.17 -13.19
C ALA A 10 -15.41 -9.71 -11.77
N ASP A 11 -15.86 -10.67 -10.95
CA ASP A 11 -16.02 -10.51 -9.51
C ASP A 11 -14.60 -10.46 -8.91
N ASN A 12 -13.90 -9.34 -9.15
CA ASN A 12 -12.58 -9.10 -8.62
C ASN A 12 -12.70 -8.95 -7.10
N GLY A 13 -11.90 -9.74 -6.37
CA GLY A 13 -11.86 -9.70 -4.92
C GLY A 13 -11.52 -8.32 -4.37
N LEU A 14 -11.56 -8.19 -3.05
CA LEU A 14 -11.13 -6.96 -2.39
C LEU A 14 -9.59 -6.95 -2.32
N ALA A 15 -8.98 -5.92 -2.91
CA ALA A 15 -7.55 -5.69 -2.77
C ALA A 15 -7.21 -5.15 -1.37
N ILE A 16 -8.06 -4.29 -0.81
CA ILE A 16 -7.94 -3.80 0.56
C ILE A 16 -9.32 -3.82 1.20
N SER A 17 -9.42 -4.35 2.42
CA SER A 17 -10.62 -4.27 3.24
C SER A 17 -10.26 -3.82 4.65
N THR A 18 -11.01 -2.89 5.22
CA THR A 18 -10.84 -2.47 6.62
C THR A 18 -12.15 -2.57 7.38
N ARG A 19 -12.09 -2.98 8.65
CA ARG A 19 -13.24 -3.09 9.55
C ARG A 19 -12.95 -2.41 10.88
N LYS A 20 -13.69 -1.34 11.19
CA LYS A 20 -13.55 -0.51 12.39
C LYS A 20 -12.09 -0.11 12.64
N LEU A 21 -11.38 0.25 11.57
CA LEU A 21 -9.96 0.57 11.67
C LEU A 21 -9.78 1.91 12.38
N ASN A 22 -9.03 1.89 13.46
CA ASN A 22 -8.67 3.06 14.23
C ASN A 22 -7.15 3.14 14.38
N LEU A 23 -6.63 4.37 14.41
CA LEU A 23 -5.20 4.62 14.61
C LEU A 23 -4.99 5.85 15.47
N TRP A 24 -4.09 5.72 16.45
CA TRP A 24 -3.61 6.80 17.31
C TRP A 24 -2.11 7.01 17.15
N TYR A 25 -1.69 8.27 17.17
CA TYR A 25 -0.32 8.71 17.39
C TYR A 25 -0.24 9.26 18.82
N GLY A 26 0.23 8.44 19.76
CA GLY A 26 0.20 8.76 21.18
C GLY A 26 -1.24 8.93 21.66
N THR A 27 -1.58 10.12 22.13
CA THR A 27 -2.95 10.47 22.56
C THR A 27 -3.85 10.99 21.44
N PHE A 28 -3.29 11.34 20.28
CA PHE A 28 -4.05 11.89 19.15
C PHE A 28 -4.60 10.78 18.25
N GLN A 29 -5.92 10.73 18.08
CA GLN A 29 -6.55 9.80 17.15
C GLN A 29 -6.60 10.39 15.74
N ALA A 30 -6.02 9.68 14.78
CA ALA A 30 -5.95 10.12 13.39
C ALA A 30 -6.93 9.39 12.46
N LEU A 31 -7.32 8.15 12.80
CA LEU A 31 -8.34 7.37 12.08
C LEU A 31 -9.42 6.92 13.06
N PHE A 32 -10.68 7.04 12.64
CA PHE A 32 -11.87 6.80 13.46
C PHE A 32 -12.77 5.82 12.71
N ASP A 33 -12.90 4.60 13.24
CA ASP A 33 -13.81 3.54 12.77
C ASP A 33 -13.94 3.44 11.24
N ILE A 34 -12.80 3.33 10.54
CA ILE A 34 -12.78 3.29 9.09
C ILE A 34 -13.22 1.91 8.59
N ASP A 35 -14.40 1.88 7.97
CA ASP A 35 -14.91 0.77 7.17
C ASP A 35 -14.77 1.11 5.68
N LEU A 36 -13.85 0.45 4.98
CA LEU A 36 -13.55 0.72 3.57
C LEU A 36 -13.22 -0.57 2.82
N ASP A 37 -13.79 -0.72 1.64
CA ASP A 37 -13.48 -1.80 0.69
C ASP A 37 -12.99 -1.22 -0.63
N ILE A 38 -11.81 -1.66 -1.07
CA ILE A 38 -11.17 -1.28 -2.33
C ILE A 38 -11.07 -2.55 -3.20
N LYS A 39 -11.68 -2.49 -4.38
CA LYS A 39 -11.71 -3.61 -5.31
C LYS A 39 -10.39 -3.78 -6.04
N GLU A 40 -10.03 -5.03 -6.29
CA GLU A 40 -8.86 -5.38 -7.09
C GLU A 40 -9.03 -4.94 -8.56
N GLY A 41 -7.95 -4.42 -9.14
CA GLY A 41 -7.94 -3.90 -10.51
C GLY A 41 -8.66 -2.56 -10.70
N MET A 42 -9.15 -1.92 -9.63
CA MET A 42 -9.82 -0.63 -9.71
C MET A 42 -8.91 0.53 -9.29
N ILE A 43 -8.93 1.60 -10.08
CA ILE A 43 -8.33 2.88 -9.69
C ILE A 43 -9.26 3.54 -8.68
N THR A 44 -8.79 3.67 -7.43
CA THR A 44 -9.55 4.27 -6.34
C THR A 44 -8.88 5.56 -5.89
N SER A 45 -9.65 6.66 -5.81
CA SER A 45 -9.17 7.96 -5.35
C SER A 45 -9.71 8.28 -3.95
N MET A 46 -8.83 8.73 -3.05
CA MET A 46 -9.20 9.23 -1.73
C MET A 46 -9.08 10.76 -1.69
N ILE A 47 -10.20 11.47 -1.54
CA ILE A 47 -10.24 12.93 -1.55
C ILE A 47 -10.75 13.44 -0.20
N GLY A 48 -10.15 14.53 0.29
CA GLY A 48 -10.58 15.19 1.52
C GLY A 48 -9.63 16.32 1.94
N PRO A 49 -10.01 17.16 2.91
CA PRO A 49 -9.20 18.30 3.36
C PRO A 49 -7.84 17.86 3.93
N SER A 50 -6.90 18.80 4.04
CA SER A 50 -5.62 18.51 4.69
C SER A 50 -5.86 18.04 6.14
N GLY A 51 -5.08 17.05 6.59
CA GLY A 51 -5.19 16.51 7.95
C GLY A 51 -6.32 15.49 8.19
N CYS A 52 -7.18 15.19 7.20
CA CYS A 52 -8.28 14.23 7.40
C CYS A 52 -7.86 12.74 7.46
N GLY A 53 -6.57 12.43 7.56
CA GLY A 53 -6.09 11.05 7.75
C GLY A 53 -5.77 10.25 6.48
N LYS A 54 -5.91 10.81 5.27
CA LYS A 54 -5.60 10.09 4.00
C LYS A 54 -4.21 9.44 3.99
N SER A 55 -3.17 10.22 4.26
CA SER A 55 -1.79 9.71 4.29
C SER A 55 -1.57 8.74 5.45
N THR A 56 -2.25 8.95 6.57
CA THR A 56 -2.24 8.03 7.71
C THR A 56 -2.81 6.67 7.33
N PHE A 57 -3.96 6.65 6.64
CA PHE A 57 -4.58 5.44 6.11
C PHE A 57 -3.64 4.70 5.16
N LEU A 58 -3.13 5.37 4.12
CA LEU A 58 -2.21 4.75 3.14
C LEU A 58 -0.95 4.16 3.81
N ARG A 59 -0.37 4.84 4.80
CA ARG A 59 0.79 4.33 5.57
C ARG A 59 0.43 3.14 6.46
N THR A 60 -0.83 3.02 6.88
CA THR A 60 -1.33 1.90 7.68
C THR A 60 -1.44 0.64 6.84
N VAL A 61 -1.94 0.76 5.60
CA VAL A 61 -1.98 -0.36 4.64
C VAL A 61 -0.59 -0.96 4.40
N ASN A 62 0.45 -0.12 4.29
CA ASN A 62 1.83 -0.58 4.10
C ASN A 62 2.59 -0.87 5.42
N ARG A 63 1.90 -0.83 6.58
CA ARG A 63 2.47 -1.03 7.92
C ARG A 63 3.73 -0.18 8.21
N ILE A 64 3.83 1.01 7.61
CA ILE A 64 4.99 1.92 7.82
C ILE A 64 4.89 2.58 9.19
N ASN A 65 3.67 2.81 9.67
CA ASN A 65 3.41 3.49 10.94
C ASN A 65 3.93 2.73 12.17
N GLU A 66 4.07 1.39 12.10
CA GLU A 66 4.55 0.56 13.23
C GLU A 66 5.99 0.86 13.66
N ARG A 67 6.78 1.55 12.82
CA ARG A 67 8.13 1.99 13.20
C ARG A 67 8.14 3.07 14.29
N LEU A 68 6.97 3.56 14.68
CA LEU A 68 6.79 4.57 15.70
C LEU A 68 6.23 3.88 16.95
N ASP A 69 7.01 3.82 18.02
CA ASP A 69 6.66 3.10 19.27
C ASP A 69 5.38 3.64 19.96
N TYR A 70 4.95 4.85 19.58
CA TYR A 70 3.75 5.50 20.10
C TYR A 70 2.50 5.29 19.23
N VAL A 71 2.57 4.46 18.18
CA VAL A 71 1.41 4.16 17.33
C VAL A 71 0.60 3.01 17.91
N ARG A 72 -0.71 3.26 18.08
CA ARG A 72 -1.69 2.24 18.44
C ARG A 72 -2.67 2.04 17.29
N ILE A 73 -2.98 0.80 16.96
CA ILE A 73 -3.94 0.44 15.91
C ILE A 73 -4.94 -0.55 16.49
N SER A 74 -6.21 -0.42 16.12
CA SER A 74 -7.24 -1.41 16.43
C SER A 74 -8.20 -1.59 15.25
N GLY A 75 -8.96 -2.68 15.26
CA GLY A 75 -9.77 -3.10 14.12
C GLY A 75 -9.03 -4.11 13.25
N ALA A 76 -9.51 -4.29 12.03
CA ALA A 76 -8.92 -5.21 11.05
C ALA A 76 -8.58 -4.50 9.74
N ILE A 77 -7.53 -4.96 9.11
CA ILE A 77 -7.19 -4.62 7.74
C ILE A 77 -6.66 -5.86 7.02
N ASP A 78 -7.27 -6.15 5.89
CA ASP A 78 -6.90 -7.25 5.02
C ASP A 78 -6.39 -6.66 3.70
N VAL A 79 -5.28 -7.20 3.20
CA VAL A 79 -4.71 -6.89 1.88
C VAL A 79 -4.70 -8.17 1.08
N MET A 80 -5.32 -8.16 -0.11
CA MET A 80 -5.50 -9.35 -0.96
C MET A 80 -6.11 -10.54 -0.20
N GLY A 81 -7.02 -10.27 0.74
CA GLY A 81 -7.69 -11.30 1.57
C GLY A 81 -6.90 -11.78 2.79
N GLU A 82 -5.69 -11.26 3.03
CA GLU A 82 -4.86 -11.63 4.18
C GLU A 82 -4.81 -10.51 5.23
N ASN A 83 -5.11 -10.86 6.48
CA ASN A 83 -5.00 -9.92 7.60
C ASN A 83 -3.54 -9.57 7.84
N ILE A 84 -3.16 -8.32 7.57
CA ILE A 84 -1.76 -7.90 7.61
C ILE A 84 -1.21 -7.69 9.03
N PHE A 85 -2.05 -7.73 10.07
CA PHE A 85 -1.65 -7.68 11.49
C PHE A 85 -1.75 -9.05 12.19
N GLY A 86 -1.97 -10.13 11.44
CA GLY A 86 -1.97 -11.49 11.97
C GLY A 86 -0.62 -11.90 12.57
N PRO A 87 -0.60 -12.87 13.50
CA PRO A 87 0.61 -13.32 14.19
C PRO A 87 1.68 -13.91 13.25
N ASP A 88 1.25 -14.46 12.10
CA ASP A 88 2.11 -15.16 11.15
C ASP A 88 2.55 -14.27 9.97
N VAL A 89 2.24 -12.97 10.00
CA VAL A 89 2.49 -12.07 8.86
C VAL A 89 3.92 -11.54 8.88
N GLU A 90 4.70 -11.95 7.89
CA GLU A 90 6.01 -11.37 7.62
C GLU A 90 5.87 -10.00 6.95
N LEU A 91 6.37 -8.95 7.60
CA LEU A 91 6.34 -7.56 7.09
C LEU A 91 6.90 -7.41 5.68
N LEU A 92 7.90 -8.21 5.32
CA LEU A 92 8.52 -8.17 3.99
C LEU A 92 7.53 -8.59 2.90
N GLN A 93 6.67 -9.57 3.16
CA GLN A 93 5.68 -10.07 2.20
C GLN A 93 4.61 -9.01 1.92
N VAL A 94 4.09 -8.37 2.98
CA VAL A 94 3.13 -7.25 2.84
C VAL A 94 3.72 -6.13 1.98
N ARG A 95 5.01 -5.81 2.17
CA ARG A 95 5.70 -4.76 1.42
C ARG A 95 6.01 -5.13 -0.03
N LYS A 96 6.10 -6.42 -0.35
CA LYS A 96 6.19 -6.89 -1.75
C LYS A 96 4.86 -6.79 -2.48
N GLN A 97 3.74 -6.94 -1.76
CA GLN A 97 2.40 -6.80 -2.33
C GLN A 97 1.96 -5.33 -2.47
N VAL A 98 2.42 -4.46 -1.57
CA VAL A 98 1.99 -3.04 -1.52
C VAL A 98 3.14 -2.09 -1.90
N GLY A 99 3.11 -1.61 -3.14
CA GLY A 99 3.96 -0.51 -3.60
C GLY A 99 3.48 0.85 -3.08
N MET A 100 4.39 1.72 -2.64
CA MET A 100 4.05 3.07 -2.18
C MET A 100 4.98 4.12 -2.78
N VAL A 101 4.39 5.12 -3.42
CA VAL A 101 5.09 6.31 -3.92
C VAL A 101 4.77 7.48 -3.01
N PHE A 102 5.80 8.09 -2.43
CA PHE A 102 5.64 9.21 -1.51
C PHE A 102 5.60 10.53 -2.26
N GLN A 103 4.87 11.51 -1.71
CA GLN A 103 4.83 12.87 -2.26
C GLN A 103 6.21 13.52 -2.36
N ARG A 104 7.12 13.21 -1.41
CA ARG A 104 8.54 13.56 -1.49
C ARG A 104 9.32 12.28 -1.72
N PRO A 105 9.94 12.09 -2.91
CA PRO A 105 10.77 10.92 -3.16
C PRO A 105 12.01 10.95 -2.25
N ASN A 106 12.45 9.77 -1.81
CA ASN A 106 13.67 9.57 -1.03
C ASN A 106 14.57 8.57 -1.76
N PRO A 107 15.29 9.00 -2.82
CA PRO A 107 16.12 8.11 -3.60
C PRO A 107 17.27 7.55 -2.75
N LEU A 108 17.67 6.33 -3.06
CA LEU A 108 18.85 5.70 -2.47
C LEU A 108 20.11 6.37 -3.02
N PRO A 109 21.25 6.30 -2.31
CA PRO A 109 22.55 6.80 -2.78
C PRO A 109 23.13 5.87 -3.88
N LEU A 110 22.35 5.68 -4.95
CA LEU A 110 22.61 4.85 -6.12
C LEU A 110 22.42 5.70 -7.38
N SER A 111 22.79 5.16 -8.54
CA SER A 111 22.48 5.82 -9.82
C SER A 111 20.97 5.92 -10.05
N ILE A 112 20.55 6.77 -10.99
CA ILE A 112 19.13 6.86 -11.40
C ILE A 112 18.66 5.50 -11.92
N ARG A 113 19.45 4.86 -12.79
CA ARG A 113 19.18 3.53 -13.34
C ARG A 113 18.95 2.51 -12.23
N ASP A 114 19.85 2.50 -11.25
CA ASP A 114 19.78 1.53 -10.14
C ASP A 114 18.61 1.82 -9.18
N ASN A 115 18.22 3.09 -9.01
CA ASN A 115 17.01 3.43 -8.25
C ASN A 115 15.74 2.89 -8.90
N VAL A 116 15.62 2.97 -10.25
CA VAL A 116 14.47 2.42 -10.99
C VAL A 116 14.46 0.88 -10.91
N LEU A 117 15.63 0.25 -11.10
CA LEU A 117 15.77 -1.20 -11.05
C LEU A 117 15.70 -1.78 -9.64
N PHE A 118 15.80 -0.96 -8.59
CA PHE A 118 15.83 -1.42 -7.20
C PHE A 118 14.61 -2.28 -6.84
N GLY A 119 13.42 -1.83 -7.22
CA GLY A 119 12.17 -2.56 -7.00
C GLY A 119 12.17 -3.89 -7.75
N HIS A 120 12.58 -3.90 -9.02
CA HIS A 120 12.69 -5.11 -9.83
C HIS A 120 13.63 -6.13 -9.19
N ASN A 121 14.82 -5.70 -8.75
CA ASN A 121 15.83 -6.58 -8.16
C ASN A 121 15.38 -7.19 -6.82
N ILE A 122 14.57 -6.49 -6.04
CA ILE A 122 14.03 -7.01 -4.76
C ILE A 122 12.95 -8.07 -4.96
N HIS A 123 12.18 -7.97 -6.06
CA HIS A 123 11.12 -8.93 -6.39
C HIS A 123 11.63 -10.10 -7.23
N GLY A 124 12.76 -9.93 -7.93
CA GLY A 124 13.41 -10.98 -8.71
C GLY A 124 14.09 -12.01 -7.80
N GLU A 125 13.56 -13.22 -7.75
CA GLU A 125 14.18 -14.35 -7.06
C GLU A 125 15.44 -14.82 -7.80
N GLY A 126 16.59 -14.21 -7.52
CA GLY A 126 17.92 -14.80 -7.81
C GLY A 126 18.28 -15.05 -9.29
N SER A 127 17.37 -14.84 -10.26
CA SER A 127 17.72 -14.87 -11.67
C SER A 127 18.44 -13.57 -11.99
N LYS A 128 19.70 -13.67 -12.40
CA LYS A 128 20.39 -12.55 -13.05
C LYS A 128 19.54 -12.19 -14.29
N SER A 129 18.74 -11.13 -14.20
CA SER A 129 18.14 -10.54 -15.38
C SER A 129 19.28 -10.01 -16.25
N ASP A 130 19.31 -10.47 -17.50
CA ASP A 130 20.31 -10.04 -18.48
C ASP A 130 20.17 -8.54 -18.74
N ASP A 131 21.29 -7.85 -18.99
CA ASP A 131 21.31 -6.38 -19.05
C ASP A 131 20.32 -5.79 -20.07
N ALA A 132 20.04 -6.50 -21.17
CA ALA A 132 19.03 -6.10 -22.16
C ALA A 132 17.62 -5.97 -21.57
N SER A 133 17.22 -6.87 -20.67
CA SER A 133 15.91 -6.80 -20.00
C SER A 133 15.82 -5.68 -18.98
N LYS A 134 16.96 -5.30 -18.38
CA LYS A 134 17.03 -4.16 -17.46
C LYS A 134 17.01 -2.84 -18.20
N ASP A 135 17.61 -2.78 -19.39
CA ASP A 135 17.61 -1.60 -20.24
C ASP A 135 16.18 -1.28 -20.72
N GLU A 136 15.39 -2.28 -21.11
CA GLU A 136 13.97 -2.09 -21.47
C GLU A 136 13.10 -1.52 -20.32
N ILE A 137 13.44 -1.84 -19.06
CA ILE A 137 12.69 -1.36 -17.87
C ILE A 137 13.01 0.11 -17.54
N VAL A 138 14.18 0.60 -17.96
CA VAL A 138 14.65 1.96 -17.63
C VAL A 138 14.56 2.96 -18.77
N GLU A 139 14.22 2.50 -19.98
CA GLU A 139 13.84 3.35 -21.13
C GLU A 139 12.40 3.88 -21.02
#